data_AF-A0A661FCG5-F1
#
_entry.id   AF-A0A661FCG5-F1
#
_cell.length_a   1.000
_cell.length_b   1.000
_cell.length_c   1.000
_cell.angle_alpha   90.00
_cell.angle_beta   90.00
_cell.angle_gamma   90.00
#
_symmetry.space_group_name_H-M   'P 1'
#
loop_
_entity.id
_entity.type
_entity.pdbx_description
1 polymer ?
#
loop_
_entity_poly.entity_id
_entity_poly.type
_entity_poly.pdbx_seq_one_letter_code
_entity_poly.pdbx_strand_id
1 'polypeptide(L)'
;MNKIKNWVNHIDLRSFRFWFQLAAFVLLVYGGRLAIDLGNSLPTFSCGYNRENGGVCYLLPLQHQLAQPWSRLFSGMGIAVLTGLGTFVLWFIVINKGWCGYICPLGTIQDWITALRKKMGIRYSTYSDDQFKKLKVIKYILLLLMIFIPLGIGGQFLSHDLGTPFCKICPGRMIVPMFNGDFSQWVIDFASTEKMILTALGMFITGLFLIGSFIKKRFFCFFCPMSALHFIFAKLSPFKLIKDGDKCTKCGD
;
A
#
# COMPACT_ATOMS: atom_id res chain seq x y z
N MET A 1 31.34 16.73 -13.16
CA MET A 1 30.62 15.53 -12.64
C MET A 1 30.81 15.25 -11.14
N ASN A 2 31.91 15.65 -10.48
CA ASN A 2 32.14 15.35 -9.06
C ASN A 2 31.36 16.22 -8.05
N LYS A 3 31.05 17.48 -8.36
CA LYS A 3 30.29 18.37 -7.45
C LYS A 3 28.85 17.89 -7.21
N ILE A 4 28.14 17.46 -8.25
CA ILE A 4 26.76 16.96 -8.14
C ILE A 4 26.75 15.62 -7.38
N LYS A 5 27.71 14.74 -7.64
CA LYS A 5 27.83 13.45 -6.94
C LYS A 5 28.16 13.63 -5.46
N ASN A 6 29.04 14.56 -5.12
CA ASN A 6 29.35 14.91 -3.73
C ASN A 6 28.17 15.60 -3.04
N TRP A 7 27.46 16.49 -3.73
CA TRP A 7 26.27 17.14 -3.19
C TRP A 7 25.17 16.11 -2.88
N VAL A 8 24.86 15.20 -3.81
CA VAL A 8 23.89 14.11 -3.59
C VAL A 8 24.31 13.18 -2.45
N ASN A 9 25.61 12.90 -2.29
CA ASN A 9 26.12 12.06 -1.20
C ASN A 9 26.08 12.74 0.18
N HIS A 10 26.06 14.07 0.25
CA HIS A 10 25.96 14.84 1.49
C HIS A 10 24.53 15.26 1.86
N ILE A 11 23.53 14.95 1.02
CA ILE A 11 22.13 15.17 1.38
C ILE A 11 21.81 14.26 2.56
N ASP A 12 21.31 14.87 3.65
CA ASP A 12 20.77 14.14 4.77
C ASP A 12 19.48 13.42 4.36
N LEU A 13 19.64 12.19 3.87
CA LEU A 13 18.58 11.34 3.31
C LEU A 13 17.43 11.14 4.29
N ARG A 14 17.69 11.24 5.61
CA ARG A 14 16.64 11.13 6.63
C ARG A 14 15.70 12.33 6.58
N SER A 15 16.27 13.53 6.59
CA SER A 15 15.53 14.79 6.56
C SER A 15 14.79 14.98 5.23
N PHE A 16 15.47 14.69 4.12
CA PHE A 16 14.84 14.70 2.79
C PHE A 16 13.66 13.73 2.70
N ARG A 17 13.84 12.50 3.19
CA ARG A 17 12.77 11.49 3.20
C ARG A 17 11.54 11.96 3.98
N PHE A 18 11.73 12.56 5.15
CA PHE A 18 10.62 13.02 5.98
C PHE A 18 9.78 14.10 5.29
N TRP A 19 10.43 15.15 4.77
CA TRP A 19 9.75 16.23 4.05
C TRP A 19 9.05 15.74 2.79
N PHE A 20 9.72 14.87 2.02
CA PHE A 20 9.13 14.29 0.82
C PHE A 20 7.91 13.40 1.16
N GLN A 21 7.99 12.58 2.21
CA GLN A 21 6.87 11.76 2.68
C GLN A 21 5.69 12.61 3.14
N LEU A 22 5.95 13.73 3.83
CA LEU A 22 4.90 14.65 4.27
C LEU A 22 4.22 15.32 3.08
N ALA A 23 5.00 15.82 2.11
CA ALA A 23 4.46 16.42 0.89
C ALA A 23 3.62 15.42 0.08
N ALA A 24 4.12 14.19 -0.10
CA ALA A 24 3.40 13.13 -0.79
C ALA A 24 2.13 12.69 -0.04
N PHE A 25 2.17 12.65 1.30
CA PHE A 25 0.99 12.37 2.12
C PHE A 25 -0.08 13.43 1.93
N VAL A 26 0.29 14.72 1.99
CA VAL A 26 -0.64 15.83 1.75
C VAL A 26 -1.24 15.72 0.35
N LEU A 27 -0.41 15.49 -0.66
CA LEU A 27 -0.85 15.38 -2.05
C LEU A 27 -1.80 14.19 -2.27
N LEU A 28 -1.53 13.02 -1.69
CA LEU A 28 -2.39 11.85 -1.92
C LEU A 28 -3.64 11.82 -1.06
N VAL A 29 -3.58 12.35 0.17
CA VAL A 29 -4.71 12.32 1.11
C VAL A 29 -5.64 13.53 0.92
N TYR A 30 -5.09 14.69 0.57
CA TYR A 30 -5.85 15.94 0.37
C TYR A 30 -5.83 16.43 -1.08
N GLY A 31 -5.30 15.65 -2.03
CA GLY A 31 -5.16 16.05 -3.44
C GLY A 31 -6.48 16.46 -4.10
N GLY A 32 -7.60 15.87 -3.68
CA GLY A 32 -8.94 16.25 -4.16
C GLY A 32 -9.33 17.67 -3.77
N ARG A 33 -8.89 18.18 -2.60
CA ARG A 33 -9.05 19.61 -2.24
C ARG A 33 -8.17 20.54 -3.06
N LEU A 34 -7.06 20.03 -3.56
CA LEU A 34 -6.10 20.77 -4.40
C LEU A 34 -6.40 20.63 -5.90
N ALA A 35 -7.50 19.95 -6.27
CA ALA A 35 -7.89 19.62 -7.66
C ALA A 35 -6.80 18.86 -8.45
N ILE A 36 -5.96 18.07 -7.76
CA ILE A 36 -4.91 17.25 -8.37
C ILE A 36 -5.42 15.81 -8.45
N ASP A 37 -5.56 15.28 -9.67
CA ASP A 37 -5.86 13.87 -9.93
C ASP A 37 -4.67 13.20 -10.62
N LEU A 38 -3.98 12.31 -9.90
CA LEU A 38 -2.87 11.50 -10.40
C LEU A 38 -3.34 10.20 -11.08
N GLY A 39 -4.66 9.97 -11.13
CA GLY A 39 -5.30 8.84 -11.79
C GLY A 39 -5.60 7.65 -10.87
N ASN A 40 -6.16 6.61 -11.49
CA ASN A 40 -6.81 5.50 -10.79
C ASN A 40 -5.95 4.24 -10.63
N SER A 41 -4.65 4.28 -10.93
CA SER A 41 -3.78 3.09 -10.93
C SER A 41 -2.42 3.36 -10.32
N LEU A 42 -2.42 4.05 -9.18
CA LEU A 42 -1.18 4.39 -8.49
C LEU A 42 -0.54 3.16 -7.85
N PRO A 43 0.80 3.03 -7.91
CA PRO A 43 1.56 1.99 -7.25
C PRO A 43 1.70 2.22 -5.73
N THR A 44 0.66 2.74 -5.07
CA THR A 44 0.66 3.07 -3.63
C THR A 44 -0.69 2.77 -3.01
N PHE A 45 -0.75 2.75 -1.67
CA PHE A 45 -2.01 2.66 -0.95
C PHE A 45 -2.66 4.02 -0.76
N SER A 46 -3.10 4.64 -1.85
CA SER A 46 -4.08 5.72 -1.76
C SER A 46 -5.49 5.14 -1.72
N CYS A 47 -6.26 5.45 -0.67
CA CYS A 47 -7.55 4.82 -0.45
C CYS A 47 -8.63 5.46 -1.33
N GLY A 48 -9.30 4.67 -2.18
CA GLY A 48 -10.44 5.13 -2.99
C GLY A 48 -11.69 5.51 -2.19
N TYR A 49 -11.80 5.08 -0.93
CA TYR A 49 -12.91 5.46 -0.04
C TYR A 49 -12.74 6.86 0.56
N ASN A 50 -11.57 7.46 0.41
CA ASN A 50 -11.33 8.84 0.79
C ASN A 50 -11.86 9.77 -0.32
N ARG A 51 -12.87 10.59 -0.01
CA ARG A 51 -13.52 11.49 -0.99
C ARG A 51 -12.59 12.54 -1.57
N GLU A 52 -11.53 12.89 -0.86
CA GLU A 52 -10.61 13.98 -1.22
C GLU A 52 -9.22 13.46 -1.61
N ASN A 53 -9.12 12.21 -2.07
CA ASN A 53 -7.84 11.65 -2.49
C ASN A 53 -7.32 12.30 -3.78
N GLY A 54 -6.00 12.31 -3.95
CA GLY A 54 -5.34 12.77 -5.17
C GLY A 54 -5.12 11.68 -6.22
N GLY A 55 -5.76 10.52 -6.04
CA GLY A 55 -5.58 9.33 -6.89
C GLY A 55 -5.84 8.04 -6.13
N VAL A 56 -6.04 6.93 -6.85
CA VAL A 56 -6.52 5.66 -6.28
C VAL A 56 -5.48 4.56 -6.42
N CYS A 57 -5.40 3.68 -5.41
CA CYS A 57 -4.54 2.49 -5.48
C CYS A 57 -4.96 1.55 -6.62
N TYR A 58 -3.99 1.01 -7.35
CA TYR A 58 -4.23 0.05 -8.44
C TYR A 58 -5.04 -1.20 -8.02
N LEU A 59 -4.95 -1.60 -6.75
CA LEU A 59 -5.63 -2.81 -6.26
C LEU A 59 -7.16 -2.69 -6.23
N LEU A 60 -7.71 -1.48 -6.09
CA LEU A 60 -9.15 -1.27 -6.06
C LEU A 60 -9.81 -1.56 -7.42
N PRO A 61 -9.42 -0.90 -8.53
CA PRO A 61 -9.99 -1.20 -9.84
C PRO A 61 -9.68 -2.64 -10.28
N LEU A 62 -8.51 -3.18 -9.93
CA LEU A 62 -8.17 -4.57 -10.23
C LEU A 62 -9.17 -5.55 -9.60
N GLN A 63 -9.52 -5.38 -8.32
CA GLN A 63 -10.52 -6.23 -7.67
C GLN A 63 -11.91 -6.05 -8.26
N HIS A 64 -12.31 -4.81 -8.52
CA HIS A 64 -13.61 -4.51 -9.09
C HIS A 64 -13.76 -5.12 -10.50
N GLN A 65 -12.69 -5.07 -11.31
CA GLN A 65 -12.67 -5.66 -12.64
C GLN A 65 -12.69 -7.19 -12.58
N LEU A 66 -11.90 -7.81 -11.69
CA LEU A 66 -11.86 -9.27 -11.53
C LEU A 66 -13.16 -9.85 -10.93
N ALA A 67 -13.92 -9.06 -10.16
CA ALA A 67 -15.20 -9.47 -9.59
C ALA A 67 -16.37 -9.44 -10.58
N GLN A 68 -16.17 -8.93 -11.80
CA GLN A 68 -17.21 -8.94 -12.83
C GLN A 68 -17.39 -10.33 -13.47
N PRO A 69 -18.57 -10.61 -14.05
CA PRO A 69 -18.82 -11.85 -14.76
C PRO A 69 -17.75 -12.14 -15.82
N TRP A 70 -17.33 -13.41 -15.94
CA TRP A 70 -16.24 -13.80 -16.84
C TRP A 70 -16.49 -13.40 -18.30
N SER A 71 -17.75 -13.40 -18.75
CA SER A 71 -18.13 -12.93 -20.10
C SER A 71 -17.78 -11.46 -20.36
N ARG A 72 -17.85 -10.61 -19.32
CA ARG A 72 -17.45 -9.19 -19.41
C ARG A 72 -15.95 -9.00 -19.26
N LEU A 73 -15.30 -9.86 -18.47
CA LEU A 73 -13.85 -9.84 -18.31
C LEU A 73 -13.12 -10.13 -19.64
N PHE A 74 -13.59 -11.12 -20.41
CA PHE A 74 -13.00 -11.49 -21.70
C PHE A 74 -13.40 -10.61 -22.89
N SER A 75 -14.21 -9.57 -22.68
CA SER A 75 -14.60 -8.61 -23.73
C SER A 75 -13.91 -7.25 -23.51
N GLY A 76 -14.65 -6.18 -23.21
CA GLY A 76 -14.11 -4.82 -23.13
C GLY A 76 -13.36 -4.51 -21.83
N MET A 77 -13.68 -5.21 -20.73
CA MET A 77 -13.03 -4.94 -19.45
C MET A 77 -11.64 -5.56 -19.32
N GLY A 78 -11.32 -6.61 -20.08
CA GLY A 78 -9.96 -7.14 -20.16
C GLY A 78 -8.97 -6.09 -20.65
N ILE A 79 -9.40 -5.23 -21.59
CA ILE A 79 -8.61 -4.07 -22.04
C ILE A 79 -8.41 -3.09 -20.88
N ALA A 80 -9.44 -2.84 -20.06
CA ALA A 80 -9.34 -1.96 -18.89
C ALA A 80 -8.39 -2.52 -17.80
N VAL A 81 -8.31 -3.84 -17.64
CA VAL A 81 -7.33 -4.50 -16.76
C VAL A 81 -5.92 -4.31 -17.32
N LEU A 82 -5.73 -4.51 -18.62
CA LEU A 82 -4.44 -4.36 -19.28
C LEU A 82 -3.95 -2.89 -19.27
N THR A 83 -4.83 -1.93 -19.50
CA THR A 83 -4.48 -0.50 -19.42
C THR A 83 -4.19 -0.08 -17.98
N GLY A 84 -4.93 -0.59 -16.99
CA GLY A 84 -4.64 -0.41 -15.58
C GLY A 84 -3.26 -0.98 -15.19
N LEU A 85 -2.94 -2.19 -15.64
CA LEU A 85 -1.63 -2.80 -15.41
C LEU A 85 -0.52 -2.01 -16.10
N GLY A 86 -0.76 -1.55 -17.34
CA GLY A 86 0.18 -0.73 -18.10
C GLY A 86 0.50 0.60 -17.40
N THR A 87 -0.52 1.31 -16.94
CA THR A 87 -0.35 2.57 -16.16
C THR A 87 0.36 2.32 -14.83
N PHE A 88 0.02 1.23 -14.13
CA PHE A 88 0.73 0.81 -12.92
C PHE A 88 2.22 0.56 -13.19
N VAL A 89 2.56 -0.17 -14.26
CA VAL A 89 3.95 -0.46 -14.64
C VAL A 89 4.69 0.80 -15.06
N LEU A 90 4.03 1.70 -15.82
CA LEU A 90 4.61 2.98 -16.22
C LEU A 90 4.99 3.82 -15.01
N TRP A 91 4.06 4.02 -14.08
CA TRP A 91 4.36 4.71 -12.82
C TRP A 91 5.46 3.99 -12.03
N PHE A 92 5.41 2.66 -11.98
CA PHE A 92 6.39 1.86 -11.25
C PHE A 92 7.81 1.98 -11.83
N ILE A 93 8.00 2.04 -13.14
CA ILE A 93 9.33 2.17 -13.77
C ILE A 93 10.05 3.47 -13.35
N VAL A 94 9.30 4.54 -13.10
CA VAL A 94 9.88 5.85 -12.75
C VAL A 94 10.51 5.84 -11.36
N ILE A 95 9.82 5.30 -10.34
CA ILE A 95 10.22 5.46 -8.92
C ILE A 95 10.46 4.10 -8.22
N ASN A 96 10.14 2.97 -8.86
CA ASN A 96 10.35 1.60 -8.37
C ASN A 96 9.85 1.40 -6.93
N LYS A 97 10.67 0.79 -6.06
CA LYS A 97 10.45 0.63 -4.63
C LYS A 97 10.33 1.96 -3.86
N GLY A 98 10.66 3.09 -4.49
CA GLY A 98 10.49 4.40 -3.89
C GLY A 98 9.01 4.75 -3.64
N TRP A 99 8.07 4.21 -4.41
CA TRP A 99 6.63 4.45 -4.20
C TRP A 99 6.15 4.00 -2.82
N CYS A 100 6.40 2.74 -2.43
CA CYS A 100 6.03 2.27 -1.10
C CYS A 100 6.87 2.89 0.02
N GLY A 101 8.10 3.35 -0.29
CA GLY A 101 9.03 3.86 0.71
C GLY A 101 8.90 5.35 1.03
N TYR A 102 8.56 6.16 0.03
CA TYR A 102 8.58 7.62 0.10
C TYR A 102 7.22 8.25 -0.19
N ILE A 103 6.35 7.60 -0.97
CA ILE A 103 5.11 8.22 -1.47
C ILE A 103 3.86 7.65 -0.77
N CYS A 104 3.87 6.36 -0.42
CA CYS A 104 2.70 5.68 0.12
C CYS A 104 2.25 6.24 1.48
N PRO A 105 0.98 6.69 1.62
CA PRO A 105 0.51 7.33 2.85
C PRO A 105 0.45 6.34 4.03
N LEU A 106 0.07 5.08 3.79
CA LEU A 106 0.17 4.02 4.80
C LEU A 106 1.62 3.76 5.25
N GLY A 107 2.59 3.93 4.36
CA GLY A 107 4.01 3.82 4.71
C GLY A 107 4.45 4.99 5.60
N THR A 108 4.03 6.21 5.25
CA THR A 108 4.29 7.43 6.02
C THR A 108 3.71 7.35 7.43
N ILE A 109 2.47 6.88 7.59
CA ILE A 109 1.84 6.69 8.90
C ILE A 109 2.65 5.70 9.76
N GLN A 110 3.11 4.58 9.20
CA GLN A 110 3.95 3.63 9.93
C GLN A 110 5.29 4.23 10.35
N ASP A 111 5.88 5.07 9.51
CA ASP A 111 7.12 5.78 9.83
C ASP A 111 6.90 6.81 10.94
N TRP A 112 5.75 7.52 10.97
CA TRP A 112 5.38 8.41 12.06
C TRP A 112 5.14 7.67 13.38
N ILE A 113 4.45 6.54 13.37
CA ILE A 113 4.28 5.67 14.55
C ILE A 113 5.66 5.21 15.06
N THR A 114 6.56 4.84 14.14
CA THR A 114 7.92 4.43 14.49
C THR A 114 8.72 5.60 15.09
N ALA A 115 8.54 6.82 14.59
CA ALA A 115 9.17 8.03 15.12
C ALA A 115 8.65 8.37 16.53
N LEU A 116 7.34 8.28 16.75
CA LEU A 116 6.71 8.46 18.06
C LEU A 116 7.25 7.45 19.08
N ARG A 117 7.32 6.18 18.69
CA ARG A 117 7.93 5.11 19.50
C ARG A 117 9.40 5.36 19.82
N LYS A 118 10.20 5.86 18.87
CA LYS A 118 11.60 6.26 19.12
C LYS A 118 11.69 7.39 20.15
N LYS A 119 10.78 8.37 20.09
CA LYS A 119 10.69 9.45 21.09
C LYS A 119 10.34 8.93 22.49
N MET A 120 9.58 7.84 22.58
CA MET A 120 9.27 7.16 23.84
C MET A 120 10.37 6.18 24.33
N GLY A 121 11.52 6.10 23.66
CA GLY A 121 12.67 5.32 24.13
C GLY A 121 12.57 3.79 24.00
N ILE A 122 11.55 3.27 23.32
CA ILE A 122 11.33 1.81 23.20
C ILE A 122 12.27 1.22 22.13
N ARG A 123 12.97 0.12 22.44
CA ARG A 123 13.87 -0.59 21.50
C ARG A 123 13.10 -1.34 20.42
N TYR A 124 13.67 -1.48 19.23
CA TYR A 124 13.02 -2.18 18.12
C TYR A 124 13.15 -3.69 18.29
N SER A 125 12.13 -4.42 17.85
CA SER A 125 12.23 -5.87 17.74
C SER A 125 12.64 -6.22 16.31
N THR A 126 13.76 -6.94 16.11
CA THR A 126 14.18 -7.43 14.78
C THR A 126 13.47 -8.72 14.42
N TYR A 127 13.42 -9.05 13.13
CA TYR A 127 13.08 -10.41 12.68
C TYR A 127 14.37 -11.22 12.53
N SER A 128 14.35 -12.49 12.93
CA SER A 128 15.39 -13.42 12.52
C SER A 128 15.27 -13.72 11.03
N ASP A 129 16.35 -14.19 10.40
CA ASP A 129 16.37 -14.46 8.96
C ASP A 129 15.30 -15.48 8.52
N ASP A 130 15.00 -16.46 9.37
CA ASP A 130 13.98 -17.47 9.09
C ASP A 130 12.55 -16.91 9.19
N GLN A 131 12.30 -16.01 10.15
CA GLN A 131 11.04 -15.27 10.18
C GLN A 131 10.89 -14.44 8.92
N PHE A 132 11.95 -13.75 8.49
CA PHE A 132 11.92 -12.94 7.28
C PHE A 132 11.64 -13.76 6.01
N LYS A 133 12.19 -14.98 5.89
CA LYS A 133 11.86 -15.91 4.78
C LYS A 133 10.38 -16.29 4.79
N LYS A 134 9.82 -16.66 5.94
CA LYS A 134 8.39 -17.02 6.07
C LYS A 134 7.48 -15.83 5.73
N LEU A 135 7.79 -14.64 6.24
CA LEU A 135 7.05 -13.41 5.93
C LEU A 135 7.04 -13.08 4.43
N LYS A 136 8.14 -13.34 3.70
CA LYS A 136 8.16 -13.16 2.24
C LYS A 136 7.16 -14.06 1.53
N VAL A 137 6.90 -15.26 2.01
CA VAL A 137 5.94 -16.19 1.39
C VAL A 137 4.51 -15.71 1.62
N ILE A 138 4.21 -15.24 2.84
CA ILE A 138 2.85 -14.81 3.21
C ILE A 138 2.32 -13.70 2.29
N LYS A 139 3.14 -12.71 1.90
CA LYS A 139 2.70 -11.66 0.97
C LYS A 139 2.32 -12.19 -0.43
N TYR A 140 2.93 -13.28 -0.89
CA TYR A 140 2.57 -13.90 -2.18
C TYR A 140 1.29 -14.71 -2.05
N ILE A 141 1.11 -15.42 -0.94
CA ILE A 141 -0.16 -16.10 -0.63
C ILE A 141 -1.30 -15.07 -0.60
N LEU A 142 -1.08 -13.93 0.05
CA LEU A 142 -2.09 -12.88 0.17
C LEU A 142 -2.36 -12.19 -1.18
N LEU A 143 -1.34 -12.01 -2.03
CA LEU A 143 -1.53 -11.55 -3.41
C LEU A 143 -2.34 -12.56 -4.24
N LEU A 144 -2.03 -13.85 -4.10
CA LEU A 144 -2.73 -14.94 -4.79
C LEU A 144 -4.21 -14.96 -4.38
N LEU A 145 -4.47 -14.87 -3.08
CA LEU A 145 -5.82 -14.79 -2.51
C LEU A 145 -6.59 -13.56 -3.02
N MET A 146 -5.91 -12.42 -3.12
CA MET A 146 -6.49 -11.18 -3.64
C MET A 146 -6.92 -11.30 -5.11
N ILE A 147 -6.30 -12.17 -5.91
CA ILE A 147 -6.66 -12.41 -7.31
C ILE A 147 -7.76 -13.47 -7.41
N PHE A 148 -7.66 -14.57 -6.65
CA PHE A 148 -8.62 -15.67 -6.75
C PHE A 148 -9.98 -15.38 -6.12
N ILE A 149 -10.06 -14.65 -5.00
CA ILE A 149 -11.36 -14.36 -4.37
C ILE A 149 -12.27 -13.57 -5.34
N PRO A 150 -11.84 -12.43 -5.93
CA PRO A 150 -12.66 -11.72 -6.92
C PRO A 150 -13.00 -12.57 -8.14
N LEU A 151 -12.07 -13.39 -8.65
CA LEU A 151 -12.36 -14.29 -9.77
C LEU A 151 -13.45 -15.33 -9.45
N GLY A 152 -13.50 -15.82 -8.22
CA GLY A 152 -14.57 -16.70 -7.73
C GLY A 152 -15.94 -16.00 -7.68
N ILE A 153 -15.96 -14.70 -7.33
CA ILE A 153 -17.17 -13.87 -7.38
C ILE A 153 -17.63 -13.68 -8.84
N GLY A 154 -16.68 -13.40 -9.75
CA GLY A 154 -16.97 -13.29 -11.19
C GLY A 154 -17.49 -14.59 -11.82
N GLY A 155 -17.18 -15.74 -11.22
CA GLY A 155 -17.73 -17.04 -11.58
C GLY A 155 -19.09 -17.35 -10.95
N GLN A 156 -19.73 -16.39 -10.26
CA GLN A 156 -20.98 -16.53 -9.51
C GLN A 156 -20.94 -17.53 -8.34
N PHE A 157 -19.75 -17.96 -7.90
CA PHE A 157 -19.61 -18.86 -6.75
C PHE A 157 -19.74 -18.13 -5.41
N LEU A 158 -19.50 -16.82 -5.36
CA LEU A 158 -19.55 -15.98 -4.17
C LEU A 158 -20.47 -14.76 -4.39
N SER A 159 -21.07 -14.28 -3.30
CA SER A 159 -21.96 -13.12 -3.25
C SER A 159 -21.34 -11.85 -3.87
N HIS A 160 -22.07 -11.14 -4.73
CA HIS A 160 -21.62 -9.87 -5.32
C HIS A 160 -21.33 -8.77 -4.27
N ASP A 161 -21.85 -8.92 -3.06
CA ASP A 161 -21.60 -8.01 -1.92
C ASP A 161 -20.13 -8.06 -1.44
N LEU A 162 -19.36 -9.05 -1.89
CA LEU A 162 -17.93 -9.23 -1.61
C LEU A 162 -17.00 -8.62 -2.67
N GLY A 163 -17.49 -7.85 -3.64
CA GLY A 163 -16.71 -7.46 -4.85
C GLY A 163 -15.33 -6.82 -4.64
N THR A 164 -15.02 -6.28 -3.44
CA THR A 164 -13.69 -5.75 -3.09
C THR A 164 -13.27 -6.19 -1.68
N PRO A 165 -13.01 -7.50 -1.48
CA PRO A 165 -12.88 -8.08 -0.14
C PRO A 165 -11.63 -7.56 0.57
N PHE A 166 -10.53 -7.38 -0.16
CA PHE A 166 -9.29 -6.87 0.41
C PHE A 166 -9.38 -5.37 0.75
N CYS A 167 -10.07 -4.56 -0.06
CA CYS A 167 -10.27 -3.15 0.28
C CYS A 167 -11.14 -2.97 1.54
N LYS A 168 -12.08 -3.87 1.79
CA LYS A 168 -12.87 -3.89 3.04
C LYS A 168 -12.03 -4.24 4.27
N ILE A 169 -11.02 -5.10 4.09
CA ILE A 169 -10.12 -5.57 5.14
C ILE A 169 -8.89 -4.65 5.33
N CYS A 170 -8.59 -3.80 4.34
CA CYS A 170 -7.39 -2.98 4.31
C CYS A 170 -7.40 -1.93 5.44
N PRO A 171 -6.31 -1.81 6.24
CA PRO A 171 -6.21 -0.77 7.26
C PRO A 171 -6.22 0.65 6.66
N GLY A 172 -5.85 0.78 5.39
CA GLY A 172 -5.95 2.04 4.65
C GLY A 172 -7.37 2.58 4.54
N ARG A 173 -8.40 1.73 4.55
CA ARG A 173 -9.81 2.15 4.48
C ARG A 173 -10.25 2.89 5.75
N MET A 174 -9.76 2.46 6.92
CA MET A 174 -10.13 3.09 8.20
C MET A 174 -9.21 4.25 8.56
N ILE A 175 -7.91 4.12 8.29
CA ILE A 175 -6.92 5.10 8.74
C ILE A 175 -6.83 6.31 7.81
N VAL A 176 -6.87 6.12 6.49
CA VAL A 176 -6.62 7.24 5.56
C VAL A 176 -7.76 8.27 5.57
N PRO A 177 -9.06 7.90 5.50
CA PRO A 177 -10.16 8.87 5.56
C PRO A 177 -10.27 9.60 6.90
N MET A 178 -9.78 8.99 7.99
CA MET A 178 -9.75 9.61 9.32
C MET A 178 -8.98 10.93 9.33
N PHE A 179 -7.92 11.05 8.52
CA PHE A 179 -7.16 12.30 8.41
C PHE A 179 -7.94 13.42 7.73
N ASN A 180 -8.96 13.10 6.93
CA ASN A 180 -9.88 14.08 6.34
C ASN A 180 -11.12 14.34 7.19
N GLY A 181 -11.18 13.78 8.42
CA GLY A 181 -12.33 13.90 9.31
C GLY A 181 -13.50 12.98 8.95
N ASP A 182 -13.31 12.02 8.03
CA ASP A 182 -14.32 11.05 7.68
C ASP A 182 -14.18 9.78 8.54
N PHE A 183 -15.02 9.69 9.56
CA PHE A 183 -15.11 8.53 10.46
C PHE A 183 -16.20 7.53 10.04
N SER A 184 -16.84 7.71 8.87
CA SER A 184 -17.92 6.82 8.41
C SER A 184 -17.47 5.36 8.27
N GLN A 185 -16.18 5.13 8.03
CA GLN A 185 -15.61 3.80 7.84
C GLN A 185 -15.26 3.07 9.15
N TRP A 186 -15.47 3.70 10.31
CA TRP A 186 -15.27 3.11 11.65
C TRP A 186 -16.55 2.48 12.23
N VAL A 187 -17.62 2.41 11.43
CA VAL A 187 -18.90 1.83 11.84
C VAL A 187 -19.01 0.39 11.33
N ILE A 188 -19.52 -0.50 12.17
CA ILE A 188 -19.84 -1.88 11.78
C ILE A 188 -21.13 -1.86 10.96
N ASP A 189 -21.04 -2.25 9.70
CA ASP A 189 -22.22 -2.39 8.85
C ASP A 189 -22.99 -3.68 9.23
N PHE A 190 -24.11 -3.53 9.94
CA PHE A 190 -25.01 -4.64 10.32
C PHE A 190 -25.94 -5.10 9.18
N ALA A 191 -25.76 -4.56 7.97
CA ALA A 191 -26.67 -4.79 6.83
C ALA A 191 -26.66 -6.24 6.32
N SER A 192 -25.56 -6.98 6.48
CA SER A 192 -25.48 -8.41 6.18
C SER A 192 -24.40 -9.09 7.00
N THR A 193 -24.55 -10.39 7.30
CA THR A 193 -23.58 -11.17 8.06
C THR A 193 -22.19 -11.13 7.41
N GLU A 194 -22.13 -11.12 6.08
CA GLU A 194 -20.87 -11.00 5.32
C GLU A 194 -20.21 -9.62 5.51
N LYS A 195 -20.98 -8.53 5.43
CA LYS A 195 -20.48 -7.16 5.64
C LYS A 195 -20.00 -6.98 7.07
N MET A 196 -20.72 -7.52 8.05
CA MET A 196 -20.35 -7.52 9.46
C MET A 196 -19.02 -8.25 9.67
N ILE A 197 -18.87 -9.48 9.17
CA ILE A 197 -17.63 -10.26 9.33
C ILE A 197 -16.44 -9.53 8.70
N LEU A 198 -16.61 -8.97 7.50
CA LEU A 198 -15.54 -8.25 6.80
C LEU A 198 -15.14 -6.94 7.48
N THR A 199 -16.10 -6.18 8.01
CA THR A 199 -15.80 -4.95 8.77
C THR A 199 -15.18 -5.28 10.12
N ALA A 200 -15.65 -6.31 10.83
CA ALA A 200 -15.04 -6.80 12.06
C ALA A 200 -13.59 -7.27 11.84
N LEU A 201 -13.34 -8.05 10.79
CA LEU A 201 -12.01 -8.49 10.41
C LEU A 201 -11.13 -7.30 10.00
N GLY A 202 -11.67 -6.34 9.26
CA GLY A 202 -10.99 -5.08 8.93
C GLY A 202 -10.53 -4.34 10.19
N MET A 203 -11.41 -4.11 11.16
CA MET A 203 -11.05 -3.45 12.42
C MET A 203 -9.99 -4.23 13.20
N PHE A 204 -10.11 -5.57 13.25
CA PHE A 204 -9.11 -6.42 13.88
C PHE A 204 -7.74 -6.26 13.21
N ILE A 205 -7.67 -6.26 11.87
CA ILE A 205 -6.44 -6.04 11.12
C ILE A 205 -5.90 -4.62 11.28
N THR A 206 -6.77 -3.61 11.40
CA THR A 206 -6.36 -2.23 11.73
C THR A 206 -5.75 -2.15 13.13
N GLY A 207 -6.31 -2.86 14.11
CA GLY A 207 -5.71 -2.98 15.45
C GLY A 207 -4.33 -3.63 15.39
N LEU A 208 -4.21 -4.76 14.68
CA LEU A 208 -2.92 -5.41 14.43
C LEU A 208 -1.94 -4.52 13.65
N PHE A 209 -2.44 -3.69 12.74
CA PHE A 209 -1.63 -2.71 12.02
C PHE A 209 -1.03 -1.69 12.98
N LEU A 210 -1.83 -1.11 13.88
CA LEU A 210 -1.34 -0.09 14.82
C LEU A 210 -0.33 -0.68 15.82
N ILE A 211 -0.66 -1.82 16.42
CA ILE A 211 0.22 -2.52 17.37
C ILE A 211 1.48 -3.03 16.67
N GLY A 212 1.33 -3.67 15.52
CA GLY A 212 2.42 -4.21 14.72
C GLY A 212 3.37 -3.11 14.26
N SER A 213 2.84 -1.98 13.78
CA SER A 213 3.63 -0.82 13.35
C SER A 213 4.36 -0.13 14.50
N PHE A 214 3.84 -0.27 15.72
CA PHE A 214 4.51 0.19 16.93
C PHE A 214 5.67 -0.71 17.32
N ILE A 215 5.51 -2.03 17.27
CA ILE A 215 6.57 -2.97 17.67
C ILE A 215 7.65 -3.09 16.57
N LYS A 216 7.22 -3.07 15.31
CA LYS A 216 8.03 -3.37 14.13
C LYS A 216 7.92 -2.23 13.11
N LYS A 217 9.06 -1.80 12.58
CA LYS A 217 9.11 -0.81 11.50
C LYS A 217 8.41 -1.36 10.26
N ARG A 218 7.46 -0.60 9.72
CA ARG A 218 6.72 -0.91 8.48
C ARG A 218 6.14 -2.33 8.45
N PHE A 219 5.58 -2.77 9.57
CA PHE A 219 5.00 -4.11 9.74
C PHE A 219 4.09 -4.53 8.59
N PHE A 220 3.15 -3.65 8.22
CA PHE A 220 2.15 -3.96 7.18
C PHE A 220 2.76 -4.05 5.79
N CYS A 221 3.85 -3.34 5.53
CA CYS A 221 4.52 -3.38 4.23
C CYS A 221 5.13 -4.77 3.93
N PHE A 222 5.33 -5.63 4.94
CA PHE A 222 5.76 -7.02 4.75
C PHE A 222 4.64 -7.94 4.31
N PHE A 223 3.40 -7.68 4.72
CA PHE A 223 2.20 -8.46 4.35
C PHE A 223 1.44 -7.90 3.16
N CYS A 224 1.75 -6.65 2.81
CA CYS A 224 1.14 -5.89 1.73
C CYS A 224 1.24 -6.62 0.37
N PRO A 225 0.11 -6.89 -0.32
CA PRO A 225 0.12 -7.51 -1.64
C PRO A 225 0.69 -6.57 -2.71
N MET A 226 0.58 -5.26 -2.51
CA MET A 226 1.19 -4.26 -3.39
C MET A 226 2.72 -4.37 -3.41
N SER A 227 3.34 -4.67 -2.27
CA SER A 227 4.77 -4.93 -2.14
C SER A 227 5.19 -6.21 -2.87
N ALA A 228 4.32 -7.22 -2.94
CA ALA A 228 4.54 -8.41 -3.74
C ALA A 228 4.52 -8.08 -5.25
N LEU A 229 3.52 -7.33 -5.72
CA LEU A 229 3.46 -6.85 -7.11
C LEU A 229 4.72 -6.04 -7.47
N HIS A 230 5.11 -5.10 -6.62
CA HIS A 230 6.32 -4.31 -6.83
C HIS A 230 7.56 -5.18 -6.93
N PHE A 231 7.67 -6.27 -6.15
CA PHE A 231 8.81 -7.16 -6.23
C PHE A 231 8.85 -7.94 -7.55
N ILE A 232 7.70 -8.33 -8.08
CA ILE A 232 7.59 -9.01 -9.38
C ILE A 232 8.08 -8.08 -10.49
N PHE A 233 7.64 -6.82 -10.50
CA PHE A 233 8.01 -5.86 -11.54
C PHE A 233 9.36 -5.14 -11.27
N ALA A 234 9.93 -5.23 -10.07
CA ALA A 234 11.18 -4.56 -9.68
C ALA A 234 12.39 -4.93 -10.57
N LYS A 235 12.35 -6.06 -11.27
CA LYS A 235 13.41 -6.44 -12.22
C LYS A 235 13.45 -5.54 -13.46
N LEU A 236 12.29 -5.00 -13.88
CA LEU A 236 12.13 -4.19 -15.09
C LEU A 236 12.58 -2.73 -14.92
N SER A 237 12.61 -2.21 -13.69
CA SER A 237 12.94 -0.80 -13.45
C SER A 237 14.45 -0.53 -13.48
N PRO A 238 14.93 0.48 -14.23
CA PRO A 238 16.34 0.85 -14.32
C PRO A 238 16.84 1.59 -13.07
N PHE A 239 15.98 2.33 -12.37
CA PHE A 239 16.34 3.03 -11.14
C PHE A 239 16.32 2.07 -9.95
N LYS A 240 17.51 1.68 -9.48
CA LYS A 240 17.72 0.85 -8.29
C LYS A 240 18.67 1.56 -7.33
N LEU A 241 18.23 1.74 -6.09
CA LEU A 241 19.11 2.18 -5.02
C LEU A 241 19.95 0.99 -4.55
N ILE A 242 21.23 1.00 -4.87
CA ILE A 242 22.21 0.01 -4.40
C ILE A 242 22.79 0.55 -3.09
N LYS A 243 22.55 -0.16 -1.99
CA LYS A 243 23.18 0.14 -0.70
C LYS A 243 24.58 -0.50 -0.69
N ASP A 244 25.59 0.30 -0.46
CA ASP A 244 26.97 -0.13 -0.24
C ASP A 244 27.10 -0.71 1.19
N GLY A 245 27.41 -2.01 1.29
CA GLY A 245 27.40 -2.75 2.56
C GLY A 245 28.48 -2.28 3.52
N ASP A 246 29.62 -1.85 3.00
CA ASP A 246 30.79 -1.44 3.79
C ASP A 246 30.55 -0.10 4.50
N LYS A 247 29.64 0.71 3.95
CA LYS A 247 29.22 2.00 4.53
C LYS A 247 27.96 1.89 5.40
N CYS A 248 27.44 0.68 5.60
CA CYS A 248 26.23 0.46 6.37
C CYS A 248 26.50 0.60 7.86
N THR A 249 25.98 1.65 8.49
CA THR A 249 26.15 1.92 9.93
C THR A 249 25.33 0.99 10.85
N LYS A 250 24.80 -0.13 10.32
CA LYS A 250 23.93 -1.09 11.03
C LYS A 250 22.85 -0.43 11.89
N CYS A 251 22.37 0.74 11.46
CA CYS A 251 21.44 1.60 12.20
C CYS A 251 20.00 1.04 12.29
N GLY A 252 19.78 -0.19 11.84
CA GLY A 252 18.47 -0.85 11.85
C GLY A 252 17.45 -0.23 10.89
N ASP A 253 17.91 0.51 9.86
CA ASP A 253 17.06 1.25 8.91
C ASP A 253 17.01 0.72 7.45
#